data_AF-A0A562ZYA5-F1
#
_entry.id   AF-A0A562ZYA5-F1
#
_cell.length_a   1.000
_cell.length_b   1.000
_cell.length_c   1.000
_cell.angle_alpha   90.00
_cell.angle_beta   90.00
_cell.angle_gamma   90.00
#
_symmetry.space_group_name_H-M   'P 1'
#
loop_
_entity.id
_entity.type
_entity.pdbx_description
1 polymer ?
#
loop_
_entity_poly.entity_id
_entity_poly.type
_entity_poly.pdbx_seq_one_letter_code
_entity_poly.pdbx_strand_id
1 'polypeptide(L)'
;MRGVLVALAFSFLALPTLSQPLPGLTVSGTSFRLITRNQQLYSPDLAGTILTTAFEGRSARVRIDAVERDPSQAHGVVWLHTFALQQPDGTWANLCHAGPDGRAQGFPLPGASRANGTFSYQEGTRFEWICTSGAQGKCVRHGYFPWAPAPDGTPLQRAHDACVLMLRADYGAVNSPATRDGVAVGSTDRWGLRAVDVPAGEDWFEAGWDAEGAVCVRRPRLRDGVTLSELEAKVPRLKGRTGAVCTPEFARGLGALVFNWSQP
;
A
#
# COMPACT_ATOMS: atom_id res chain seq x y z
N MET A 1 67.20 35.53 -18.52
CA MET A 1 66.54 34.34 -17.95
C MET A 1 65.18 34.76 -17.42
N ARG A 2 64.09 34.46 -18.14
CA ARG A 2 62.70 34.72 -17.70
C ARG A 2 62.07 33.36 -17.38
N GLY A 3 61.82 33.10 -16.10
CA GLY A 3 61.15 31.89 -15.62
C GLY A 3 59.65 32.09 -15.55
N VAL A 4 58.89 31.22 -16.20
CA VAL A 4 57.43 31.16 -16.17
C VAL A 4 57.02 30.26 -15.00
N LEU A 5 56.18 30.78 -14.09
CA LEU A 5 55.53 30.01 -13.03
C LEU A 5 54.11 29.69 -13.49
N VAL A 6 53.82 28.39 -13.74
CA VAL A 6 52.48 27.89 -14.01
C VAL A 6 51.89 27.39 -12.69
N ALA A 7 50.86 28.07 -12.19
CA ALA A 7 50.06 27.62 -11.07
C ALA A 7 48.97 26.66 -11.57
N LEU A 8 49.05 25.39 -11.16
CA LEU A 8 48.02 24.38 -11.39
C LEU A 8 46.94 24.50 -10.32
N ALA A 9 45.77 25.03 -10.69
CA ALA A 9 44.58 25.02 -9.86
C ALA A 9 43.96 23.61 -9.89
N PHE A 10 44.04 22.89 -8.76
CA PHE A 10 43.30 21.65 -8.54
C PHE A 10 41.85 21.98 -8.18
N SER A 11 40.98 21.99 -9.18
CA SER A 11 39.53 21.97 -8.97
C SER A 11 39.13 20.59 -8.46
N PHE A 12 38.88 20.46 -7.16
CA PHE A 12 38.20 19.29 -6.59
C PHE A 12 36.74 19.29 -7.05
N LEU A 13 36.46 18.54 -8.11
CA LEU A 13 35.11 18.16 -8.48
C LEU A 13 34.55 17.24 -7.37
N ALA A 14 33.64 17.77 -6.56
CA ALA A 14 32.83 16.97 -5.66
C ALA A 14 31.99 16.01 -6.51
N LEU A 15 32.35 14.73 -6.52
CA LEU A 15 31.56 13.71 -7.19
C LEU A 15 30.22 13.57 -6.45
N PRO A 16 29.08 13.53 -7.16
CA PRO A 16 27.81 13.22 -6.54
C PRO A 16 27.90 11.79 -5.99
N THR A 17 27.72 11.64 -4.68
CA THR A 17 27.56 10.32 -4.07
C THR A 17 26.25 9.73 -4.59
N LEU A 18 26.35 8.91 -5.63
CA LEU A 18 25.28 8.02 -6.05
C LEU A 18 24.96 7.13 -4.85
N SER A 19 23.73 7.25 -4.33
CA SER A 19 23.19 6.34 -3.33
C SER A 19 23.17 4.94 -3.95
N GLN A 20 24.20 4.14 -3.66
CA GLN A 20 24.25 2.78 -4.14
C GLN A 20 23.19 1.98 -3.38
N PRO A 21 22.37 1.16 -4.05
CA PRO A 21 21.54 0.18 -3.36
C PRO A 21 22.47 -0.66 -2.49
N LEU A 22 22.11 -0.86 -1.21
CA LEU A 22 22.88 -1.73 -0.31
C LEU A 22 23.07 -3.09 -1.01
N PRO A 23 24.30 -3.46 -1.42
CA PRO A 23 24.51 -4.73 -2.10
C PRO A 23 24.02 -5.85 -1.19
N GLY A 24 23.04 -6.61 -1.67
CA GLY A 24 22.45 -7.73 -0.92
C GLY A 24 21.18 -7.42 -0.13
N LEU A 25 20.68 -6.17 -0.06
CA LEU A 25 19.36 -5.89 0.52
C LEU A 25 18.26 -6.15 -0.53
N THR A 26 17.37 -7.07 -0.21
CA THR A 26 16.19 -7.42 -0.99
C THR A 26 14.96 -7.46 -0.10
N VAL A 27 13.79 -7.38 -0.71
CA VAL A 27 12.50 -7.48 -0.02
C VAL A 27 11.70 -8.61 -0.66
N SER A 28 11.12 -9.46 0.18
CA SER A 28 10.18 -10.50 -0.22
C SER A 28 9.01 -10.51 0.77
N GLY A 29 7.78 -10.44 0.24
CA GLY A 29 6.58 -10.16 1.03
C GLY A 29 6.74 -8.85 1.82
N THR A 30 6.70 -8.96 3.15
CA THR A 30 6.85 -7.84 4.11
C THR A 30 8.21 -7.84 4.80
N SER A 31 9.15 -8.69 4.39
CA SER A 31 10.45 -8.84 5.06
C SER A 31 11.59 -8.29 4.23
N PHE A 32 12.48 -7.56 4.90
CA PHE A 32 13.85 -7.39 4.43
C PHE A 32 14.63 -8.71 4.51
N ARG A 33 15.54 -8.88 3.56
CA ARG A 33 16.60 -9.89 3.52
C ARG A 33 17.89 -9.20 3.11
N LEU A 34 18.89 -9.22 3.98
CA LEU A 34 20.21 -8.64 3.75
C LEU A 34 21.25 -9.75 3.66
N ILE A 35 21.88 -9.89 2.51
CA ILE A 35 23.02 -10.78 2.29
C ILE A 35 24.31 -10.00 2.55
N THR A 36 25.11 -10.46 3.52
CA THR A 36 26.45 -9.95 3.79
C THR A 36 27.49 -11.02 3.42
N ARG A 37 28.79 -10.73 3.55
CA ARG A 37 29.85 -11.72 3.26
C ARG A 37 29.76 -12.98 4.15
N ASN A 38 29.29 -12.82 5.38
CA ASN A 38 29.40 -13.86 6.41
C ASN A 38 28.04 -14.42 6.87
N GLN A 39 26.95 -13.73 6.56
CA GLN A 39 25.63 -14.07 7.07
C GLN A 39 24.51 -13.51 6.20
N GLN A 40 23.37 -14.17 6.31
CA GLN A 40 22.10 -13.68 5.79
C GLN A 40 21.24 -13.23 6.98
N LEU A 41 20.83 -11.97 6.96
CA LEU A 41 20.01 -11.36 7.99
C LEU A 41 18.60 -11.12 7.46
N TYR A 42 17.60 -11.27 8.32
CA TYR A 42 16.20 -10.98 8.02
C TYR A 42 15.69 -9.86 8.91
N SER A 43 14.47 -9.38 8.66
CA SER A 43 13.87 -8.26 9.39
C SER A 43 14.11 -8.26 10.91
N PRO A 44 13.89 -9.37 11.66
CA PRO A 44 14.13 -9.38 13.11
C PRO A 44 15.58 -9.07 13.51
N ASP A 45 16.54 -9.46 12.69
CA ASP A 45 17.97 -9.26 12.92
C ASP A 45 18.42 -7.82 12.57
N LEU A 46 17.54 -7.03 11.95
CA LEU A 46 17.86 -5.69 11.45
C LEU A 46 17.39 -4.56 12.38
N ALA A 47 16.83 -4.88 13.55
CA ALA A 47 16.53 -3.86 14.57
C ALA A 47 17.81 -3.08 14.96
N GLY A 48 17.70 -1.76 15.09
CA GLY A 48 18.79 -0.81 15.27
C GLY A 48 19.49 -0.35 13.98
N THR A 49 19.23 -1.01 12.83
CA THR A 49 19.86 -0.64 11.55
C THR A 49 19.29 0.66 11.01
N ILE A 50 20.16 1.50 10.42
CA ILE A 50 19.77 2.72 9.70
C ILE A 50 19.94 2.48 8.21
N LEU A 51 18.85 2.65 7.47
CA LEU A 51 18.78 2.58 6.03
C LEU A 51 18.79 4.00 5.45
N THR A 52 19.69 4.26 4.52
CA THR A 52 19.66 5.49 3.71
C THR A 52 18.78 5.22 2.50
N THR A 53 17.71 5.99 2.35
CA THR A 53 16.72 5.89 1.28
C THR A 53 16.52 7.26 0.62
N ALA A 54 15.68 7.34 -0.39
CA ALA A 54 15.31 8.60 -1.04
C ALA A 54 13.78 8.78 -1.01
N PHE A 55 13.32 9.91 -0.48
CA PHE A 55 11.94 10.37 -0.61
C PHE A 55 11.92 11.60 -1.51
N GLU A 56 11.17 11.55 -2.62
CA GLU A 56 11.08 12.66 -3.58
C GLU A 56 12.45 13.20 -4.05
N GLY A 57 13.42 12.29 -4.24
CA GLY A 57 14.79 12.65 -4.63
C GLY A 57 15.67 13.22 -3.51
N ARG A 58 15.13 13.41 -2.29
CA ARG A 58 15.89 13.82 -1.11
C ARG A 58 16.34 12.59 -0.33
N SER A 59 17.63 12.56 0.00
CA SER A 59 18.19 11.53 0.88
C SER A 59 17.53 11.61 2.25
N ALA A 60 17.17 10.46 2.81
CA ALA A 60 16.60 10.34 4.13
C ALA A 60 17.16 9.12 4.85
N ARG A 61 17.16 9.18 6.18
CA ARG A 61 17.63 8.10 7.03
C ARG A 61 16.46 7.53 7.81
N VAL A 62 16.22 6.23 7.64
CA VAL A 62 15.17 5.48 8.32
C VAL A 62 15.82 4.43 9.20
N ARG A 63 15.58 4.48 10.51
CA ARG A 63 16.03 3.47 11.46
C ARG A 63 14.91 2.45 11.69
N ILE A 64 15.29 1.19 11.82
CA ILE A 64 14.37 0.13 12.24
C ILE A 64 14.46 0.05 13.76
N ASP A 65 13.46 0.53 14.49
CA ASP A 65 13.47 0.55 15.96
C ASP A 65 13.03 -0.80 16.54
N ALA A 66 12.07 -1.47 15.92
CA ALA A 66 11.58 -2.78 16.33
C ALA A 66 10.99 -3.54 15.15
N VAL A 67 10.97 -4.88 15.26
CA VAL A 67 10.32 -5.77 14.30
C VAL A 67 9.51 -6.82 15.06
N GLU A 68 8.27 -7.03 14.66
CA GLU A 68 7.41 -8.08 15.21
C GLU A 68 6.58 -8.75 14.12
N ARG A 69 5.99 -9.89 14.44
CA ARG A 69 4.92 -10.46 13.59
C ARG A 69 3.63 -9.72 13.86
N ASP A 70 2.84 -9.49 12.82
CA ASP A 70 1.49 -8.97 12.98
C ASP A 70 0.62 -9.98 13.75
N PRO A 71 0.20 -9.67 15.00
CA PRO A 71 -0.58 -10.60 15.80
C PRO A 71 -2.03 -10.71 15.32
N SER A 72 -2.49 -9.78 14.47
CA SER A 72 -3.82 -9.83 13.86
C SER A 72 -3.87 -10.67 12.59
N GLN A 73 -2.71 -11.16 12.11
CA GLN A 73 -2.67 -11.90 10.86
C GLN A 73 -3.11 -13.37 11.05
N ALA A 74 -4.26 -13.71 10.45
CA ALA A 74 -4.80 -15.07 10.43
C ALA A 74 -4.30 -15.91 9.25
N HIS A 75 -3.93 -15.26 8.16
CA HIS A 75 -3.52 -15.91 6.92
C HIS A 75 -2.06 -15.54 6.66
N GLY A 76 -1.11 -16.48 6.79
CA GLY A 76 0.30 -16.24 6.47
C GLY A 76 1.08 -15.37 7.48
N VAL A 77 2.23 -14.84 7.05
CA VAL A 77 3.15 -14.07 7.91
C VAL A 77 3.30 -12.65 7.37
N VAL A 78 2.96 -11.68 8.21
CA VAL A 78 3.26 -10.26 7.99
C VAL A 78 4.23 -9.83 9.08
N TRP A 79 5.37 -9.28 8.66
CA TRP A 79 6.30 -8.59 9.56
C TRP A 79 5.93 -7.12 9.64
N LEU A 80 5.88 -6.58 10.85
CA LEU A 80 5.66 -5.17 11.13
C LEU A 80 6.94 -4.57 11.69
N HIS A 81 7.33 -3.44 11.16
CA HIS A 81 8.49 -2.67 11.58
C HIS A 81 8.04 -1.35 12.18
N THR A 82 8.64 -0.98 13.30
CA THR A 82 8.60 0.41 13.79
C THR A 82 9.73 1.15 13.11
N PHE A 83 9.40 2.05 12.18
CA PHE A 83 10.37 2.83 11.43
C PHE A 83 10.48 4.23 12.02
N ALA A 84 11.69 4.68 12.32
CA ALA A 84 11.94 6.07 12.73
C ALA A 84 12.63 6.84 11.59
N LEU A 85 12.04 7.95 11.18
CA LEU A 85 12.60 8.88 10.19
C LEU A 85 13.39 9.99 10.89
N GLN A 86 14.62 10.21 10.46
CA GLN A 86 15.42 11.33 10.93
C GLN A 86 14.87 12.66 10.37
N GLN A 87 14.54 13.58 11.27
CA GLN A 87 14.06 14.92 10.98
C GLN A 87 15.22 15.88 10.66
N PRO A 88 14.95 17.06 10.07
CA PRO A 88 16.00 18.04 9.74
C PRO A 88 16.81 18.54 10.94
N ASP A 89 16.23 18.55 12.14
CA ASP A 89 16.89 18.92 13.40
C ASP A 89 17.73 17.78 14.01
N GLY A 90 17.78 16.63 13.33
CA GLY A 90 18.51 15.43 13.76
C GLY A 90 17.73 14.51 14.69
N THR A 91 16.54 14.91 15.15
CA THR A 91 15.67 14.07 15.98
C THR A 91 15.07 12.91 15.17
N TRP A 92 14.56 11.90 15.87
CA TRP A 92 13.92 10.74 15.26
C TRP A 92 12.43 10.76 15.59
N ALA A 93 11.60 10.68 14.56
CA ALA A 93 10.14 10.58 14.70
C ALA A 93 9.63 9.33 14.01
N ASN A 94 8.54 8.74 14.48
CA ASN A 94 7.94 7.59 13.83
C ASN A 94 7.53 7.95 12.39
N LEU A 95 7.93 7.13 11.41
CA LEU A 95 7.64 7.32 10.00
C LEU A 95 6.14 7.15 9.73
N CYS A 96 5.49 6.23 10.44
CA CYS A 96 4.08 5.92 10.22
C CYS A 96 3.19 6.57 11.28
N HIS A 97 2.06 7.10 10.83
CA HIS A 97 0.99 7.55 11.72
C HIS A 97 0.13 6.37 12.18
N ALA A 98 -0.41 6.48 13.39
CA ALA A 98 -1.30 5.47 13.95
C ALA A 98 -2.59 5.34 13.12
N GLY A 99 -3.00 4.10 12.84
CA GLY A 99 -4.33 3.80 12.30
C GLY A 99 -5.40 3.74 13.39
N PRO A 100 -6.65 3.42 13.02
CA PRO A 100 -7.74 3.24 13.99
C PRO A 100 -7.50 2.14 15.03
N ASP A 101 -6.63 1.17 14.74
CA ASP A 101 -6.21 0.12 15.68
C ASP A 101 -5.06 0.55 16.60
N GLY A 102 -4.67 1.83 16.55
CA GLY A 102 -3.58 2.40 17.33
C GLY A 102 -2.18 2.04 16.84
N ARG A 103 -2.04 1.15 15.83
CA ARG A 103 -0.74 0.73 15.32
C ARG A 103 -0.16 1.78 14.39
N ALA A 104 1.10 2.13 14.64
CA ALA A 104 1.87 3.11 13.89
C ALA A 104 3.10 2.46 13.25
N GLN A 105 2.94 1.25 12.72
CA GLN A 105 4.01 0.46 12.12
C GLN A 105 3.89 0.50 10.60
N GLY A 106 4.90 -0.03 9.93
CA GLY A 106 4.86 -0.28 8.49
C GLY A 106 5.63 -1.53 8.12
N PHE A 107 5.85 -1.72 6.83
CA PHE A 107 6.71 -2.76 6.30
C PHE A 107 7.22 -2.35 4.91
N PRO A 108 8.35 -2.91 4.45
CA PRO A 108 8.71 -2.78 3.04
C PRO A 108 7.76 -3.63 2.18
N LEU A 109 7.31 -3.08 1.06
CA LEU A 109 6.58 -3.83 0.05
C LEU A 109 7.30 -3.72 -1.30
N PRO A 110 7.74 -4.83 -1.91
CA PRO A 110 8.58 -4.79 -3.09
C PRO A 110 7.73 -4.51 -4.34
N GLY A 111 8.20 -3.57 -5.16
CA GLY A 111 7.42 -3.00 -6.25
C GLY A 111 7.21 -1.50 -6.09
N ALA A 112 6.11 -0.99 -6.65
CA ALA A 112 5.70 0.41 -6.48
C ALA A 112 4.24 0.70 -6.80
N SER A 113 3.78 1.83 -6.25
CA SER A 113 2.50 2.44 -6.55
C SER A 113 2.41 2.85 -8.03
N ARG A 114 1.24 2.61 -8.62
CA ARG A 114 0.87 3.05 -9.97
C ARG A 114 0.18 4.41 -9.90
N ALA A 115 0.11 5.10 -11.03
CA ALA A 115 -0.53 6.42 -11.13
C ALA A 115 -2.01 6.43 -10.72
N ASN A 116 -2.71 5.29 -10.85
CA ASN A 116 -4.11 5.13 -10.43
C ASN A 116 -4.29 4.78 -8.94
N GLY A 117 -3.20 4.77 -8.15
CA GLY A 117 -3.23 4.44 -6.72
C GLY A 117 -3.17 2.96 -6.37
N THR A 118 -3.21 2.06 -7.37
CA THR A 118 -2.97 0.61 -7.18
C THR A 118 -1.48 0.30 -7.02
N PHE A 119 -1.11 -0.97 -6.78
CA PHE A 119 0.28 -1.34 -6.51
C PHE A 119 0.81 -2.38 -7.50
N SER A 120 1.97 -2.15 -8.09
CA SER A 120 2.67 -3.13 -8.93
C SER A 120 3.69 -3.90 -8.11
N TYR A 121 3.31 -5.08 -7.63
CA TYR A 121 4.23 -5.96 -6.92
C TYR A 121 5.32 -6.49 -7.84
N GLN A 122 6.56 -6.44 -7.36
CA GLN A 122 7.71 -7.03 -8.02
C GLN A 122 8.79 -7.28 -6.97
N GLU A 123 9.15 -8.55 -6.75
CA GLU A 123 10.26 -8.88 -5.86
C GLU A 123 11.57 -8.23 -6.29
N GLY A 124 12.43 -7.92 -5.32
CA GLY A 124 13.78 -7.46 -5.59
C GLY A 124 14.26 -6.38 -4.63
N THR A 125 15.02 -5.43 -5.17
CA THR A 125 15.68 -4.36 -4.42
C THR A 125 14.86 -3.07 -4.34
N ARG A 126 13.85 -2.92 -5.21
CA ARG A 126 12.94 -1.78 -5.22
C ARG A 126 11.73 -2.08 -4.34
N PHE A 127 11.42 -1.18 -3.42
CA PHE A 127 10.29 -1.29 -2.52
C PHE A 127 9.77 0.09 -2.13
N GLU A 128 8.56 0.12 -1.58
CA GLU A 128 7.97 1.29 -0.93
C GLU A 128 7.79 1.03 0.57
N TRP A 129 7.85 2.11 1.36
CA TRP A 129 7.56 2.08 2.79
C TRP A 129 6.05 2.14 2.98
N ILE A 130 5.42 1.03 3.36
CA ILE A 130 3.97 0.94 3.49
C ILE A 130 3.58 0.99 4.95
N CYS A 131 2.83 2.01 5.35
CA CYS A 131 2.30 2.13 6.71
C CYS A 131 1.00 1.33 6.89
N THR A 132 0.80 0.74 8.07
CA THR A 132 -0.41 -0.03 8.41
C THR A 132 -1.69 0.80 8.42
N SER A 133 -1.57 2.13 8.54
CA SER A 133 -2.69 3.08 8.47
C SER A 133 -3.17 3.36 7.05
N GLY A 134 -2.31 3.17 6.03
CA GLY A 134 -2.64 3.39 4.62
C GLY A 134 -3.42 2.24 3.98
N ALA A 135 -4.05 2.51 2.83
CA ALA A 135 -4.90 1.52 2.14
C ALA A 135 -4.13 0.25 1.72
N GLN A 136 -2.94 0.38 1.14
CA GLN A 136 -2.08 -0.76 0.76
C GLN A 136 -1.70 -1.59 2.00
N GLY A 137 -1.33 -0.92 3.10
CA GLY A 137 -0.99 -1.57 4.37
C GLY A 137 -2.16 -2.38 4.94
N LYS A 138 -3.34 -1.78 4.98
CA LYS A 138 -4.59 -2.43 5.40
C LYS A 138 -4.92 -3.64 4.52
N CYS A 139 -4.79 -3.53 3.20
CA CYS A 139 -5.12 -4.62 2.28
C CYS A 139 -4.19 -5.83 2.40
N VAL A 140 -2.89 -5.62 2.63
CA VAL A 140 -1.97 -6.71 2.99
C VAL A 140 -2.39 -7.34 4.32
N ARG A 141 -2.70 -6.54 5.35
CA ARG A 141 -3.14 -7.06 6.66
C ARG A 141 -4.50 -7.76 6.61
N HIS A 142 -5.34 -7.42 5.64
CA HIS A 142 -6.57 -8.14 5.31
C HIS A 142 -6.33 -9.48 4.59
N GLY A 143 -5.08 -9.89 4.34
CA GLY A 143 -4.74 -11.17 3.72
C GLY A 143 -4.69 -11.13 2.19
N TYR A 144 -4.91 -9.98 1.55
CA TYR A 144 -4.71 -9.81 0.11
C TYR A 144 -3.22 -9.63 -0.21
N PHE A 145 -2.45 -10.69 -0.04
CA PHE A 145 -1.01 -10.68 -0.30
C PHE A 145 -0.72 -10.66 -1.80
N PRO A 146 -0.21 -9.57 -2.38
CA PRO A 146 0.01 -9.50 -3.83
C PRO A 146 1.03 -10.53 -4.35
N TRP A 147 1.80 -11.16 -3.46
CA TRP A 147 2.77 -12.22 -3.74
C TRP A 147 2.25 -13.66 -3.60
N ALA A 148 1.01 -13.84 -3.16
CA ALA A 148 0.46 -15.16 -2.87
C ALA A 148 -0.75 -15.48 -3.77
N PRO A 149 -1.04 -16.76 -3.99
CA PRO A 149 -2.32 -17.18 -4.55
C PRO A 149 -3.41 -17.20 -3.47
N ALA A 150 -4.66 -17.06 -3.92
CA ALA A 150 -5.85 -17.38 -3.16
C ALA A 150 -6.01 -18.91 -3.02
N PRO A 151 -6.94 -19.42 -2.19
CA PRO A 151 -7.17 -20.86 -2.04
C PRO A 151 -7.49 -21.60 -3.36
N ASP A 152 -8.08 -20.92 -4.35
CA ASP A 152 -8.38 -21.46 -5.68
C ASP A 152 -7.21 -21.33 -6.68
N GLY A 153 -6.04 -20.88 -6.24
CA GLY A 153 -4.86 -20.64 -7.08
C GLY A 153 -4.84 -19.28 -7.78
N THR A 154 -5.89 -18.47 -7.68
CA THR A 154 -5.94 -17.14 -8.32
C THR A 154 -4.89 -16.20 -7.71
N PRO A 155 -4.05 -15.51 -8.50
CA PRO A 155 -3.13 -14.51 -7.97
C PRO A 155 -3.85 -13.37 -7.23
N LEU A 156 -3.49 -13.12 -5.97
CA LEU A 156 -4.16 -12.12 -5.14
C LEU A 156 -3.79 -10.67 -5.46
N GLN A 157 -2.83 -10.42 -6.36
CA GLN A 157 -2.49 -9.07 -6.81
C GLN A 157 -3.72 -8.26 -7.25
N ARG A 158 -4.64 -8.86 -8.03
CA ARG A 158 -5.87 -8.17 -8.46
C ARG A 158 -6.82 -7.88 -7.31
N ALA A 159 -6.88 -8.76 -6.31
CA ALA A 159 -7.70 -8.56 -5.12
C ALA A 159 -7.10 -7.49 -4.19
N HIS A 160 -5.76 -7.44 -4.08
CA HIS A 160 -5.06 -6.37 -3.39
C HIS A 160 -5.40 -5.01 -4.01
N ASP A 161 -5.31 -4.89 -5.34
CA ASP A 161 -5.65 -3.65 -6.05
C ASP A 161 -7.13 -3.29 -5.88
N ALA A 162 -8.05 -4.26 -5.97
CA ALA A 162 -9.48 -4.05 -5.70
C ALA A 162 -9.73 -3.56 -4.27
N CYS A 163 -9.08 -4.15 -3.28
CA CYS A 163 -9.16 -3.71 -1.88
C CYS A 163 -8.65 -2.28 -1.69
N VAL A 164 -7.53 -1.92 -2.32
CA VAL A 164 -6.93 -0.57 -2.23
C VAL A 164 -7.91 0.47 -2.77
N LEU A 165 -8.49 0.21 -3.94
CA LEU A 165 -9.49 1.07 -4.58
C LEU A 165 -10.76 1.18 -3.71
N MET A 166 -11.23 0.05 -3.16
CA MET A 166 -12.39 -0.02 -2.27
C MET A 166 -12.20 0.80 -1.00
N LEU A 167 -11.03 0.69 -0.33
CA LEU A 167 -10.76 1.44 0.91
C LEU A 167 -10.78 2.95 0.64
N ARG A 168 -10.28 3.36 -0.54
CA ARG A 168 -10.22 4.74 -1.00
C ARG A 168 -11.54 5.24 -1.60
N ALA A 169 -12.52 4.36 -1.82
CA ALA A 169 -13.71 4.63 -2.62
C ALA A 169 -13.35 5.25 -4.00
N ASP A 170 -12.28 4.77 -4.63
CA ASP A 170 -11.84 5.23 -5.95
C ASP A 170 -12.55 4.42 -7.04
N TYR A 171 -13.83 4.72 -7.24
CA TYR A 171 -14.75 3.95 -8.08
C TYR A 171 -14.27 3.78 -9.53
N GLY A 172 -13.49 4.73 -10.05
CA GLY A 172 -12.99 4.72 -11.43
C GLY A 172 -11.57 4.20 -11.59
N ALA A 173 -10.84 3.91 -10.50
CA ALA A 173 -9.40 3.62 -10.54
C ALA A 173 -8.61 4.70 -11.29
N VAL A 174 -8.83 5.96 -10.91
CA VAL A 174 -8.21 7.14 -11.52
C VAL A 174 -7.46 8.01 -10.52
N ASN A 175 -7.13 7.45 -9.34
CA ASN A 175 -6.53 8.17 -8.23
C ASN A 175 -7.41 9.35 -7.74
N SER A 176 -8.73 9.15 -7.73
CA SER A 176 -9.72 10.12 -7.24
C SER A 176 -10.50 9.49 -6.08
N PRO A 177 -9.92 9.48 -4.86
CA PRO A 177 -10.56 8.86 -3.70
C PRO A 177 -11.81 9.65 -3.28
N ALA A 178 -12.92 8.93 -3.06
CA ALA A 178 -14.18 9.50 -2.56
C ALA A 178 -14.44 9.09 -1.10
N THR A 179 -13.40 9.18 -0.26
CA THR A 179 -13.44 8.81 1.15
C THR A 179 -12.70 9.82 2.02
N ARG A 180 -12.86 9.71 3.34
CA ARG A 180 -12.12 10.47 4.35
C ARG A 180 -11.71 9.56 5.50
N ASP A 181 -10.67 9.94 6.23
CA ASP A 181 -10.22 9.17 7.39
C ASP A 181 -11.33 9.04 8.44
N GLY A 182 -11.34 7.88 9.13
CA GLY A 182 -12.31 7.56 10.17
C GLY A 182 -13.62 6.92 9.68
N VAL A 183 -13.86 6.82 8.37
CA VAL A 183 -15.07 6.16 7.84
C VAL A 183 -14.93 4.65 7.97
N ALA A 184 -15.87 4.02 8.68
CA ALA A 184 -15.90 2.57 8.87
C ALA A 184 -16.35 1.86 7.57
N VAL A 185 -15.63 0.79 7.22
CA VAL A 185 -15.89 -0.02 6.04
C VAL A 185 -15.86 -1.48 6.42
N GLY A 186 -16.98 -2.18 6.23
CA GLY A 186 -17.03 -3.63 6.24
C GLY A 186 -16.70 -4.15 4.84
N SER A 187 -15.96 -5.25 4.74
CA SER A 187 -15.70 -5.89 3.46
C SER A 187 -15.63 -7.40 3.55
N THR A 188 -15.89 -8.06 2.42
CA THR A 188 -15.67 -9.49 2.24
C THR A 188 -15.15 -9.75 0.82
N ASP A 189 -14.77 -10.98 0.57
CA ASP A 189 -14.27 -11.45 -0.72
C ASP A 189 -14.86 -12.80 -1.07
N ARG A 190 -14.59 -13.25 -2.31
CA ARG A 190 -15.11 -14.52 -2.81
C ARG A 190 -14.44 -15.77 -2.22
N TRP A 191 -13.30 -15.63 -1.54
CA TRP A 191 -12.51 -16.71 -0.98
C TRP A 191 -12.69 -16.89 0.54
N GLY A 192 -13.33 -15.94 1.20
CA GLY A 192 -13.48 -15.93 2.65
C GLY A 192 -12.20 -15.56 3.40
N LEU A 193 -11.26 -14.83 2.77
CA LEU A 193 -10.09 -14.27 3.47
C LEU A 193 -10.51 -13.18 4.46
N ARG A 194 -11.62 -12.50 4.17
CA ARG A 194 -12.28 -11.52 5.04
C ARG A 194 -13.72 -11.92 5.31
N ALA A 195 -14.04 -12.11 6.59
CA ALA A 195 -15.40 -12.28 7.05
C ALA A 195 -16.18 -10.97 6.95
N VAL A 196 -17.49 -11.07 6.79
CA VAL A 196 -18.39 -9.92 6.86
C VAL A 196 -18.50 -9.50 8.32
N ASP A 197 -17.73 -8.48 8.71
CA ASP A 197 -17.64 -8.01 10.10
C ASP A 197 -18.76 -7.00 10.46
N VAL A 198 -19.84 -6.94 9.67
CA VAL A 198 -20.97 -6.00 9.85
C VAL A 198 -22.31 -6.72 9.66
N PRO A 199 -23.41 -6.25 10.27
CA PRO A 199 -24.75 -6.66 9.85
C PRO A 199 -24.95 -6.25 8.39
N ALA A 200 -24.81 -7.21 7.46
CA ALA A 200 -24.98 -7.02 6.03
C ALA A 200 -26.46 -6.95 5.66
N GLY A 201 -27.16 -5.93 6.18
CA GLY A 201 -28.40 -5.49 5.57
C GLY A 201 -28.09 -4.97 4.15
N GLU A 202 -28.92 -5.33 3.18
CA GLU A 202 -28.79 -4.84 1.79
C GLU A 202 -28.67 -3.30 1.73
N ASP A 203 -29.26 -2.60 2.70
CA ASP A 203 -29.24 -1.14 2.81
C ASP A 203 -27.82 -0.55 2.97
N TRP A 204 -26.87 -1.32 3.50
CA TRP A 204 -25.49 -0.86 3.71
C TRP A 204 -24.52 -1.28 2.61
N PHE A 205 -24.95 -2.14 1.67
CA PHE A 205 -24.09 -2.56 0.56
C PHE A 205 -23.73 -1.35 -0.29
N GLU A 206 -22.43 -1.16 -0.54
CA GLU A 206 -21.92 -0.01 -1.28
C GLU A 206 -21.64 -0.39 -2.73
N ALA A 207 -20.75 -1.35 -2.96
CA ALA A 207 -20.24 -1.68 -4.28
C ALA A 207 -19.53 -3.05 -4.30
N GLY A 208 -19.37 -3.58 -5.51
CA GLY A 208 -18.41 -4.64 -5.81
C GLY A 208 -17.21 -4.09 -6.59
N TRP A 209 -16.04 -4.69 -6.41
CA TRP A 209 -14.76 -4.14 -6.87
C TRP A 209 -13.90 -5.18 -7.59
N ASP A 210 -13.24 -4.74 -8.65
CA ASP A 210 -12.12 -5.43 -9.31
C ASP A 210 -10.88 -4.53 -9.32
N ALA A 211 -9.81 -5.00 -9.97
CA ALA A 211 -8.53 -4.28 -10.04
C ALA A 211 -8.61 -3.00 -10.88
N GLU A 212 -9.71 -2.79 -11.59
CA GLU A 212 -9.96 -1.65 -12.48
C GLU A 212 -11.02 -0.68 -11.90
N GLY A 213 -11.50 -0.89 -10.67
CA GLY A 213 -12.48 -0.03 -9.99
C GLY A 213 -13.75 -0.75 -9.54
N ALA A 214 -14.83 0.00 -9.34
CA ALA A 214 -16.12 -0.56 -8.95
C ALA A 214 -16.84 -1.17 -10.15
N VAL A 215 -17.25 -2.44 -10.08
CA VAL A 215 -17.99 -3.11 -11.19
C VAL A 215 -19.45 -2.67 -11.24
N CYS A 216 -20.01 -2.28 -10.08
CA CYS A 216 -21.29 -1.63 -9.90
C CYS A 216 -21.25 -0.84 -8.58
N VAL A 217 -22.14 0.16 -8.43
CA VAL A 217 -22.23 0.96 -7.20
C VAL A 217 -23.69 1.10 -6.76
N ARG A 218 -24.06 0.48 -5.64
CA ARG A 218 -25.40 0.59 -5.04
C ARG A 218 -25.65 1.98 -4.48
N ARG A 219 -24.64 2.52 -3.80
CA ARG A 219 -24.66 3.83 -3.15
C ARG A 219 -23.24 4.36 -2.96
N PRO A 220 -23.03 5.68 -2.93
CA PRO A 220 -21.73 6.25 -2.57
C PRO A 220 -21.41 6.05 -1.08
N ARG A 221 -20.10 6.00 -0.77
CA ARG A 221 -19.54 5.90 0.58
C ARG A 221 -20.02 7.02 1.50
N LEU A 222 -19.89 8.27 1.03
CA LEU A 222 -20.24 9.49 1.77
C LEU A 222 -21.56 10.06 1.26
N ARG A 223 -22.47 10.42 2.17
CA ARG A 223 -23.77 11.05 1.83
C ARG A 223 -23.61 12.40 1.12
N ASP A 224 -22.60 13.16 1.53
CA ASP A 224 -22.25 14.48 1.02
C ASP A 224 -21.14 14.44 -0.05
N GLY A 225 -20.83 13.24 -0.58
CA GLY A 225 -19.78 13.02 -1.58
C GLY A 225 -20.28 12.97 -3.02
N VAL A 226 -19.62 12.14 -3.84
CA VAL A 226 -19.99 11.91 -5.24
C VAL A 226 -21.38 11.28 -5.36
N THR A 227 -22.16 11.70 -6.35
CA THR A 227 -23.48 11.12 -6.64
C THR A 227 -23.40 9.96 -7.63
N LEU A 228 -24.41 9.08 -7.64
CA LEU A 228 -24.48 7.99 -8.63
C LEU A 228 -24.51 8.51 -10.07
N SER A 229 -25.22 9.59 -10.35
CA SER A 229 -25.27 10.21 -11.68
C SER A 229 -23.89 10.73 -12.13
N GLU A 230 -23.13 11.35 -11.22
CA GLU A 230 -21.75 11.76 -11.52
C GLU A 230 -20.83 10.57 -11.76
N LEU A 231 -21.02 9.46 -11.02
CA LEU A 231 -20.26 8.23 -11.27
C LEU A 231 -20.56 7.67 -12.66
N GLU A 232 -21.81 7.60 -13.08
CA GLU A 232 -22.16 7.15 -14.44
C GLU A 232 -21.62 8.08 -15.54
N ALA A 233 -21.58 9.38 -15.27
CA ALA A 233 -21.03 10.36 -16.22
C ALA A 233 -19.51 10.24 -16.35
N LYS A 234 -18.79 10.08 -15.23
CA LYS A 234 -17.32 10.09 -15.17
C LYS A 234 -16.69 8.72 -15.43
N VAL A 235 -17.40 7.64 -15.12
CA VAL A 235 -16.88 6.26 -15.16
C VAL A 235 -17.71 5.42 -16.13
N PRO A 236 -17.30 5.31 -17.42
CA PRO A 236 -18.12 4.65 -18.44
C PRO A 236 -18.57 3.22 -18.10
N ARG A 237 -17.75 2.45 -17.39
CA ARG A 237 -18.08 1.09 -16.92
C ARG A 237 -19.26 1.03 -15.94
N LEU A 238 -19.64 2.15 -15.32
CA LEU A 238 -20.73 2.22 -14.35
C LEU A 238 -22.07 2.61 -14.96
N LYS A 239 -22.12 3.02 -16.25
CA LYS A 239 -23.39 3.40 -16.90
C LYS A 239 -24.41 2.27 -16.84
N GLY A 240 -25.56 2.53 -16.22
CA GLY A 240 -26.62 1.54 -16.02
C GLY A 240 -26.29 0.45 -15.00
N ARG A 241 -25.25 0.65 -14.18
CA ARG A 241 -24.79 -0.27 -13.13
C ARG A 241 -24.77 0.38 -11.75
N THR A 242 -25.54 1.47 -11.58
CA THR A 242 -25.66 2.16 -10.30
C THR A 242 -27.06 2.04 -9.69
N GLY A 243 -27.15 2.19 -8.36
CA GLY A 243 -28.41 2.13 -7.64
C GLY A 243 -28.89 0.70 -7.40
N ALA A 244 -30.20 0.50 -7.41
CA ALA A 244 -30.84 -0.76 -6.97
C ALA A 244 -30.38 -2.00 -7.74
N VAL A 245 -29.94 -1.85 -9.00
CA VAL A 245 -29.41 -2.95 -9.82
C VAL A 245 -28.13 -3.56 -9.24
N CYS A 246 -27.34 -2.77 -8.51
CA CYS A 246 -26.12 -3.26 -7.89
C CYS A 246 -26.45 -4.00 -6.59
N THR A 247 -26.51 -5.32 -6.68
CA THR A 247 -26.53 -6.25 -5.54
C THR A 247 -25.20 -7.02 -5.46
N PRO A 248 -24.90 -7.71 -4.34
CA PRO A 248 -23.74 -8.59 -4.27
C PRO A 248 -23.72 -9.66 -5.38
N GLU A 249 -24.88 -10.22 -5.75
CA GLU A 249 -25.01 -11.21 -6.82
C GLU A 249 -24.71 -10.59 -8.17
N PHE A 250 -25.25 -9.40 -8.45
CA PHE A 250 -24.98 -8.66 -9.69
C PHE A 250 -23.49 -8.32 -9.81
N ALA A 251 -22.90 -7.78 -8.74
CA ALA A 251 -21.46 -7.51 -8.66
C ALA A 251 -20.62 -8.78 -8.93
N ARG A 252 -21.00 -9.92 -8.34
CA ARG A 252 -20.32 -11.20 -8.55
C ARG A 252 -20.41 -11.66 -10.01
N GLY A 253 -21.59 -11.51 -10.64
CA GLY A 253 -21.79 -11.79 -12.06
C GLY A 253 -20.93 -10.92 -12.99
N LEU A 254 -20.54 -9.72 -12.52
CA LEU A 254 -19.61 -8.82 -13.21
C LEU A 254 -18.13 -9.07 -12.87
N GLY A 255 -17.81 -10.09 -12.08
CA GLY A 255 -16.43 -10.45 -11.75
C GLY A 255 -15.84 -9.73 -10.54
N ALA A 256 -16.66 -9.15 -9.65
CA ALA A 256 -16.17 -8.57 -8.41
C ALA A 256 -15.34 -9.58 -7.58
N LEU A 257 -14.20 -9.09 -7.08
CA LEU A 257 -13.29 -9.81 -6.19
C LEU A 257 -13.54 -9.45 -4.73
N VAL A 258 -13.83 -8.19 -4.47
CA VAL A 258 -14.06 -7.61 -3.14
C VAL A 258 -15.42 -6.92 -3.12
N PHE A 259 -16.13 -7.03 -2.02
CA PHE A 259 -17.44 -6.42 -1.78
C PHE A 259 -17.36 -5.64 -0.50
N ASN A 260 -18.07 -4.51 -0.44
CA ASN A 260 -18.02 -3.70 0.76
C ASN A 260 -19.36 -3.09 1.15
N TRP A 261 -19.47 -2.83 2.45
CA TRP A 261 -20.57 -2.16 3.10
C TRP A 261 -20.02 -0.96 3.85
N SER A 262 -20.75 0.14 3.81
CA SER A 262 -20.34 1.35 4.51
C SER A 262 -21.54 2.04 5.14
N GLN A 263 -21.37 2.42 6.41
CA GLN A 263 -22.26 3.39 7.02
C GLN A 263 -21.84 4.80 6.57
N PRO A 264 -22.80 5.63 6.14
CA PRO A 264 -22.56 6.98 5.67
C PRO A 264 -22.27 7.97 6.81
#